data_AF-A0A972DRJ0-F1
#
_entry.id   AF-A0A972DRJ0-F1
#
_cell.length_a   1.000
_cell.length_b   1.000
_cell.length_c   1.000
_cell.angle_alpha   90.00
_cell.angle_beta   90.00
_cell.angle_gamma   90.00
#
_symmetry.space_group_name_H-M   'P 1'
#
loop_
_entity.id
_entity.type
_entity.pdbx_description
1 polymer ?
#
loop_
_entity_poly.entity_id
_entity_poly.type
_entity_poly.pdbx_seq_one_letter_code
_entity_poly.pdbx_strand_id
1 'polypeptide(L)'
;MNVRIESQLGADGGGYAWSATAVSREESLEPDARGGENPRQVYDPFVDAPLLFWEFSQVKPAKEAVLDFANHRGLLVGTHYSGRVGGNTLAAWCAEIEVMRFAIEVQSALARGDDEALGKTVIWDDGTDRPRYVTPAALENLKRSWTGQQRAHEITLFSHGALTAPAERLVQDIIEWKTQSPKAQFFFGAADEPEIIVRVDELRQVVWFQFALAVRGRGLRFCAHCGRPFVMNVRSDQTLCSKNCTVLDTYHRKKKAQRMRADGVSVREIAKAVGAKTRSLKENMAQVKKWID
;
A
#
# COMPACT_ATOMS: atom_id res chain seq x y z
N MET A 1 1.09 25.21 -1.63
CA MET A 1 0.28 24.78 -0.48
C MET A 1 0.91 23.50 0.06
N ASN A 2 1.65 23.60 1.15
CA ASN A 2 2.24 22.45 1.81
C ASN A 2 1.15 21.85 2.72
N VAL A 3 0.79 20.60 2.46
CA VAL A 3 -0.12 19.84 3.32
C VAL A 3 0.74 18.89 4.14
N ARG A 4 0.75 19.08 5.47
CA ARG A 4 1.43 18.18 6.39
C ARG A 4 0.40 17.20 6.95
N ILE A 5 0.73 15.91 6.93
CA ILE A 5 -0.07 14.90 7.61
C ILE A 5 0.61 14.65 8.95
N GLU A 6 -0.15 14.76 10.03
CA GLU A 6 0.32 14.47 11.38
C GLU A 6 -0.56 13.39 12.00
N SER A 7 0.08 12.51 12.74
CA SER A 7 -0.60 11.51 13.54
C SER A 7 0.15 11.34 14.85
N GLN A 8 -0.62 11.17 15.92
CA GLN A 8 -0.10 10.80 17.23
C GLN A 8 -0.82 9.53 17.63
N LEU A 9 -0.21 8.39 17.33
CA LEU A 9 -0.69 7.11 17.82
C LEU A 9 -0.11 6.86 19.21
N GLY A 10 -0.96 6.40 20.13
CA GLY A 10 -0.50 5.85 21.40
C GLY A 10 -0.17 4.38 21.23
N ALA A 11 1.07 4.00 21.52
CA ALA A 11 1.46 2.61 21.71
C ALA A 11 1.64 2.34 23.21
N ASP A 12 1.07 1.24 23.68
CA ASP A 12 1.16 0.81 25.08
C ASP A 12 1.94 -0.50 25.14
N GLY A 13 3.08 -0.52 25.84
CA GLY A 13 3.90 -1.72 26.08
C GLY A 13 3.20 -2.76 26.96
N GLY A 14 2.11 -3.35 26.47
CA GLY A 14 1.23 -4.28 27.19
C GLY A 14 -0.13 -3.71 27.61
N GLY A 15 -0.69 -2.73 26.89
CA GLY A 15 -1.91 -2.02 27.28
C GLY A 15 -3.20 -2.45 26.60
N TYR A 16 -3.21 -3.53 25.81
CA TYR A 16 -4.42 -4.06 25.19
C TYR A 16 -4.71 -5.50 25.60
N ALA A 17 -6.00 -5.87 25.59
CA ALA A 17 -6.45 -7.23 25.83
C ALA A 17 -7.67 -7.56 24.96
N TRP A 18 -7.80 -8.84 24.59
CA TRP A 18 -9.03 -9.33 24.02
C TRP A 18 -10.10 -9.42 25.12
N SER A 19 -11.19 -8.70 24.95
CA SER A 19 -12.33 -8.69 25.86
C SER A 19 -13.61 -9.00 25.09
N ALA A 20 -14.50 -9.78 25.69
CA ALA A 20 -15.88 -9.90 25.20
C ALA A 20 -16.67 -8.72 25.74
N THR A 21 -17.27 -7.92 24.87
CA THR A 21 -18.19 -6.87 25.34
C THR A 21 -19.47 -7.49 25.86
N ALA A 22 -20.13 -6.85 26.83
CA ALA A 22 -21.43 -7.33 27.32
C ALA A 22 -22.55 -7.31 26.25
N VAL A 23 -22.29 -6.70 25.08
CA VAL A 23 -23.27 -6.45 24.01
C VAL A 23 -23.02 -7.31 22.77
N SER A 24 -21.78 -7.75 22.53
CA SER A 24 -21.41 -8.66 21.43
C SER A 24 -20.80 -9.96 21.97
N ARG A 25 -21.25 -11.12 21.47
CA ARG A 25 -20.58 -12.41 21.74
C ARG A 25 -19.18 -12.51 21.10
N GLU A 26 -18.81 -11.54 20.26
CA GLU A 26 -17.50 -11.45 19.63
C GLU A 26 -16.53 -10.67 20.51
N GLU A 27 -15.32 -11.22 20.66
CA GLU A 27 -14.22 -10.55 21.35
C GLU A 27 -13.62 -9.43 20.50
N SER A 28 -13.33 -8.30 21.14
CA SER A 28 -12.68 -7.14 20.57
C SER A 28 -11.38 -6.84 21.32
N LEU A 29 -10.41 -6.26 20.62
CA LEU A 29 -9.16 -5.82 21.21
C LEU A 29 -9.35 -4.44 21.83
N GLU A 30 -9.39 -4.36 23.15
CA GLU A 30 -9.67 -3.16 23.93
C GLU A 30 -8.47 -2.74 24.78
N PRO A 31 -8.37 -1.47 25.20
CA PRO A 31 -7.42 -1.08 26.24
C PRO A 31 -7.65 -1.90 27.51
N ASP A 32 -6.58 -2.43 28.10
CA ASP A 32 -6.66 -3.16 29.36
C ASP A 32 -7.02 -2.20 30.49
N ALA A 33 -8.20 -2.40 31.07
CA ALA A 33 -8.67 -1.63 32.22
C ALA A 33 -7.78 -1.80 33.47
N ARG A 34 -6.88 -2.78 33.49
CA ARG A 34 -5.92 -3.04 34.58
C ARG A 34 -4.56 -2.36 34.41
N GLY A 35 -4.33 -1.64 33.30
CA GLY A 35 -3.08 -0.93 33.06
C GLY A 35 -2.95 0.30 33.96
N GLY A 36 -2.04 0.24 34.95
CA GLY A 36 -1.48 1.44 35.56
C GLY A 36 -0.89 2.36 34.49
N GLU A 37 -0.61 3.62 34.86
CA GLU A 37 -0.05 4.70 34.01
C GLU A 37 1.19 4.26 33.22
N ASN A 38 1.03 3.48 32.16
CA ASN A 38 2.06 3.28 31.17
C ASN A 38 1.96 4.50 30.27
N PRO A 39 2.99 5.36 30.20
CA PRO A 39 2.93 6.53 29.35
C PRO A 39 2.80 6.06 27.91
N ARG A 40 1.65 6.34 27.29
CA ARG A 40 1.44 6.13 25.85
C ARG A 40 2.64 6.69 25.12
N GLN A 41 3.40 5.83 24.45
CA GLN A 41 4.49 6.31 23.62
C GLN A 41 3.85 6.94 22.39
N VAL A 42 3.85 8.26 22.36
CA VAL A 42 3.40 9.03 21.20
C VAL A 42 4.53 9.05 20.18
N TYR A 43 4.24 8.62 18.96
CA TYR A 43 5.18 8.66 17.83
C TYR A 43 4.48 9.19 16.58
N ASP A 44 5.26 9.79 15.67
CA ASP A 44 4.78 10.21 14.35
C ASP A 44 5.05 9.08 13.34
N PRO A 45 4.02 8.33 12.90
CA PRO A 45 4.22 7.21 11.99
C PRO A 45 4.80 7.63 10.64
N PHE A 46 4.62 8.88 10.18
CA PHE A 46 5.16 9.32 8.89
C PHE A 46 6.67 9.60 8.94
N VAL A 47 7.23 9.76 10.14
CA VAL A 47 8.65 10.02 10.38
C VAL A 47 9.33 8.80 11.01
N ASP A 48 8.76 8.29 12.10
CA ASP A 48 9.35 7.24 12.93
C ASP A 48 9.12 5.83 12.37
N ALA A 49 8.05 5.64 11.58
CA ALA A 49 7.67 4.35 11.00
C ALA A 49 7.11 4.47 9.56
N PRO A 50 7.87 5.00 8.59
CA PRO A 50 7.37 5.33 7.25
C PRO A 50 6.96 4.10 6.41
N LEU A 51 7.27 2.89 6.86
CA LEU A 51 6.89 1.62 6.25
C LEU A 51 5.85 0.85 7.10
N LEU A 52 5.15 1.52 8.01
CA LEU A 52 4.16 0.90 8.90
C LEU A 52 3.06 0.15 8.14
N PHE A 53 2.64 0.66 6.97
CA PHE A 53 1.69 -0.05 6.11
C PHE A 53 2.19 -1.43 5.62
N TRP A 54 3.50 -1.53 5.34
CA TRP A 54 4.13 -2.79 4.96
C TRP A 54 4.32 -3.70 6.16
N GLU A 55 4.76 -3.17 7.30
CA GLU A 55 4.84 -3.92 8.56
C GLU A 55 3.47 -4.50 8.94
N PHE A 56 2.42 -3.69 8.87
CA PHE A 56 1.04 -4.08 9.09
C PHE A 56 0.61 -5.22 8.16
N SER A 57 0.97 -5.13 6.87
CA SER A 57 0.71 -6.21 5.92
C SER A 57 1.49 -7.48 6.21
N GLN A 58 2.52 -7.48 7.06
CA GLN A 58 3.23 -8.71 7.45
C GLN A 58 2.62 -9.38 8.68
N VAL A 59 1.75 -8.70 9.42
CA VAL A 59 1.11 -9.23 10.64
C VAL A 59 0.31 -10.49 10.32
N LYS A 60 0.54 -11.57 11.07
CA LYS A 60 -0.24 -12.81 10.93
C LYS A 60 -1.70 -12.54 11.36
N PRO A 61 -2.71 -13.01 10.61
CA PRO A 61 -4.13 -12.83 10.98
C PRO A 61 -4.51 -13.78 12.14
N ALA A 62 -3.96 -13.51 13.31
CA ALA A 62 -4.11 -14.31 14.54
C ALA A 62 -4.09 -13.38 15.76
N LYS A 63 -4.77 -13.78 16.84
CA LYS A 63 -4.97 -12.95 18.04
C LYS A 63 -3.67 -12.44 18.65
N GLU A 64 -2.68 -13.31 18.76
CA GLU A 64 -1.41 -13.01 19.44
C GLU A 64 -0.60 -12.01 18.62
N ALA A 65 -0.54 -12.20 17.29
CA ALA A 65 0.19 -11.31 16.40
C ALA A 65 -0.48 -9.94 16.26
N VAL A 66 -1.82 -9.90 16.25
CA VAL A 66 -2.58 -8.64 16.24
C VAL A 66 -2.42 -7.89 17.55
N LEU A 67 -2.50 -8.58 18.69
CA LEU A 67 -2.26 -8.00 20.01
C LEU A 67 -0.84 -7.44 20.12
N ASP A 68 0.17 -8.22 19.71
CA ASP A 68 1.56 -7.78 19.70
C ASP A 68 1.75 -6.53 18.85
N PHE A 69 1.22 -6.53 17.61
CA PHE A 69 1.28 -5.35 16.76
C PHE A 69 0.59 -4.13 17.37
N ALA A 70 -0.60 -4.31 17.94
CA ALA A 70 -1.35 -3.22 18.55
C ALA A 70 -0.63 -2.65 19.78
N ASN A 71 -0.02 -3.47 20.63
CA ASN A 71 0.79 -3.00 21.74
C ASN A 71 1.94 -2.08 21.27
N HIS A 72 2.53 -2.38 20.11
CA HIS A 72 3.63 -1.56 19.56
C HIS A 72 3.18 -0.35 18.74
N ARG A 73 1.97 -0.38 18.16
CA ARG A 73 1.56 0.57 17.10
C ARG A 73 0.19 1.23 17.32
N GLY A 74 -0.54 0.83 18.35
CA GLY A 74 -1.88 1.31 18.69
C GLY A 74 -3.03 0.51 18.05
N LEU A 75 -4.27 0.90 18.35
CA LEU A 75 -5.49 0.27 17.84
C LEU A 75 -5.81 0.67 16.39
N LEU A 76 -6.44 -0.25 15.66
CA LEU A 76 -6.82 -0.05 14.26
C LEU A 76 -7.80 1.12 14.07
N VAL A 77 -8.84 1.18 14.91
CA VAL A 77 -9.79 2.29 15.04
C VAL A 77 -9.99 2.55 16.53
N GLY A 78 -9.77 3.78 16.98
CA GLY A 78 -10.02 4.19 18.36
C GLY A 78 -11.19 5.17 18.42
N THR A 79 -12.40 4.73 18.80
CA THR A 79 -13.44 5.73 19.14
C THR A 79 -13.17 6.28 20.53
N HIS A 80 -12.72 7.54 20.59
CA HIS A 80 -12.73 8.37 21.80
C HIS A 80 -14.02 9.21 21.92
N TYR A 81 -15.15 8.73 21.38
CA TYR A 81 -16.44 9.40 21.63
C TYR A 81 -17.09 8.79 22.88
N SER A 82 -17.47 9.67 23.82
CA SER A 82 -18.28 9.38 25.01
C SER A 82 -17.78 8.32 26.00
N GLY A 83 -16.46 8.19 26.17
CA GLY A 83 -15.89 7.38 27.26
C GLY A 83 -16.02 5.87 27.12
N ARG A 84 -16.47 5.37 25.95
CA ARG A 84 -16.40 3.95 25.59
C ARG A 84 -15.33 3.76 24.52
N VAL A 85 -14.19 3.21 24.90
CA VAL A 85 -13.23 2.71 23.93
C VAL A 85 -13.78 1.38 23.41
N GLY A 86 -14.37 1.41 22.22
CA GLY A 86 -14.75 0.18 21.52
C GLY A 86 -13.53 -0.36 20.79
N GLY A 87 -13.13 -1.58 21.10
CA GLY A 87 -12.08 -2.29 20.37
C GLY A 87 -12.54 -2.77 18.99
N ASN A 88 -11.59 -3.21 18.16
CA ASN A 88 -11.92 -3.91 16.91
C ASN A 88 -11.89 -5.42 17.11
N THR A 89 -12.83 -6.13 16.47
CA THR A 89 -12.84 -7.59 16.47
C THR A 89 -11.64 -8.15 15.71
N LEU A 90 -11.26 -9.39 16.00
CA LEU A 90 -10.21 -10.08 15.23
C LEU A 90 -10.56 -10.14 13.74
N ALA A 91 -11.83 -10.37 13.41
CA ALA A 91 -12.28 -10.40 12.03
C ALA A 91 -12.04 -9.06 11.30
N ALA A 92 -12.27 -7.93 11.97
CA ALA A 92 -11.99 -6.60 11.41
C ALA A 92 -10.49 -6.38 11.16
N TRP A 93 -9.63 -6.78 12.10
CA TRP A 93 -8.17 -6.73 11.92
C TRP A 93 -7.71 -7.62 10.77
N CYS A 94 -8.15 -8.87 10.74
CA CYS A 94 -7.78 -9.83 9.69
C CYS A 94 -8.22 -9.33 8.30
N ALA A 95 -9.44 -8.82 8.18
CA ALA A 95 -9.94 -8.25 6.93
C ALA A 95 -9.08 -7.05 6.48
N GLU A 96 -8.69 -6.17 7.41
CA GLU A 96 -7.89 -5.00 7.09
C GLU A 96 -6.45 -5.37 6.66
N ILE A 97 -5.83 -6.34 7.34
CA ILE A 97 -4.52 -6.91 6.97
C ILE A 97 -4.59 -7.54 5.58
N GLU A 98 -5.63 -8.33 5.29
CA GLU A 98 -5.83 -9.01 4.01
C GLU A 98 -5.97 -8.00 2.86
N VAL A 99 -6.75 -6.94 3.06
CA VAL A 99 -6.93 -5.88 2.05
C VAL A 99 -5.63 -5.13 1.80
N MET A 100 -4.88 -4.78 2.85
CA MET A 100 -3.58 -4.12 2.72
C MET A 100 -2.57 -5.01 1.97
N ARG A 101 -2.48 -6.30 2.32
CA ARG A 101 -1.64 -7.28 1.62
C ARG A 101 -1.95 -7.33 0.13
N PHE A 102 -3.22 -7.48 -0.21
CA PHE A 102 -3.66 -7.54 -1.60
C PHE A 102 -3.32 -6.26 -2.37
N ALA A 103 -3.57 -5.08 -1.81
CA ALA A 103 -3.24 -3.81 -2.46
C ALA A 103 -1.73 -3.68 -2.72
N ILE A 104 -0.90 -4.09 -1.75
CA ILE A 104 0.56 -4.10 -1.87
C ILE A 104 1.03 -5.13 -2.91
N GLU A 105 0.40 -6.31 -3.00
CA GLU A 105 0.72 -7.33 -4.00
C GLU A 105 0.46 -6.81 -5.42
N VAL A 106 -0.71 -6.20 -5.66
CA VAL A 106 -1.06 -5.58 -6.95
C VAL A 106 -0.07 -4.46 -7.27
N GLN A 107 0.20 -3.56 -6.31
CA GLN A 107 1.17 -2.48 -6.50
C GLN A 107 2.60 -2.99 -6.75
N SER A 108 3.00 -4.07 -6.09
CA SER A 108 4.30 -4.72 -6.29
C SER A 108 4.40 -5.37 -7.66
N ALA A 109 3.30 -5.94 -8.17
CA ALA A 109 3.24 -6.47 -9.54
C ALA A 109 3.33 -5.34 -10.58
N LEU A 110 2.60 -4.24 -10.37
CA LEU A 110 2.69 -3.03 -11.20
C LEU A 110 4.12 -2.47 -11.25
N ALA A 111 4.77 -2.35 -10.09
CA ALA A 111 6.13 -1.82 -10.00
C ALA A 111 7.15 -2.69 -10.76
N ARG A 112 6.96 -4.01 -10.75
CA ARG A 112 7.82 -4.98 -11.45
C ARG A 112 7.46 -5.19 -12.92
N GLY A 113 6.27 -4.76 -13.36
CA GLY A 113 5.72 -5.14 -14.67
C GLY A 113 5.48 -6.66 -14.76
N ASP A 114 4.97 -7.25 -13.68
CA ASP A 114 4.71 -8.68 -13.56
C ASP A 114 3.31 -9.03 -14.09
N ASP A 115 3.20 -9.12 -15.43
CA ASP A 115 1.93 -9.38 -16.12
C ASP A 115 1.30 -10.71 -15.71
N GLU A 116 2.08 -11.72 -15.32
CA GLU A 116 1.56 -12.99 -14.83
C GLU A 116 0.84 -12.80 -13.49
N ALA A 117 1.43 -12.05 -12.56
CA ALA A 117 0.78 -11.70 -11.31
C ALA A 117 -0.45 -10.82 -11.53
N LEU A 118 -0.37 -9.82 -12.42
CA LEU A 118 -1.52 -8.96 -12.74
C LEU A 118 -2.67 -9.74 -13.39
N GLY A 119 -2.36 -10.71 -14.25
CA GLY A 119 -3.36 -11.57 -14.90
C GLY A 119 -4.08 -12.54 -13.96
N LYS A 120 -3.58 -12.74 -12.73
CA LYS A 120 -4.32 -13.47 -11.67
C LYS A 120 -5.39 -12.59 -11.01
N THR A 121 -5.24 -11.27 -11.10
CA THR A 121 -6.14 -10.29 -10.48
C THR A 121 -7.10 -9.68 -11.50
N VAL A 122 -6.61 -9.27 -12.66
CA VAL A 122 -7.38 -8.62 -13.72
C VAL A 122 -7.77 -9.66 -14.76
N ILE A 123 -9.04 -10.01 -14.79
CA ILE A 123 -9.60 -11.01 -15.71
C ILE A 123 -10.46 -10.32 -16.75
N TRP A 124 -10.26 -10.69 -18.01
CA TRP A 124 -11.06 -10.19 -19.12
C TRP A 124 -12.03 -11.29 -19.56
N ASP A 125 -13.31 -10.95 -19.57
CA ASP A 125 -14.34 -11.81 -20.15
C ASP A 125 -14.52 -11.43 -21.63
N ASP A 126 -14.79 -12.42 -22.49
CA ASP A 126 -14.94 -12.21 -23.92
C ASP A 126 -16.09 -11.24 -24.22
N GLY A 127 -15.83 -10.26 -25.10
CA GLY A 127 -16.83 -9.30 -25.56
C GLY A 127 -17.15 -8.17 -24.58
N THR A 128 -16.34 -7.95 -23.53
CA THR A 128 -16.53 -6.85 -22.59
C THR A 128 -15.31 -5.93 -22.52
N ASP A 129 -15.49 -4.62 -22.68
CA ASP A 129 -14.44 -3.61 -22.46
C ASP A 129 -14.24 -3.27 -20.97
N ARG A 130 -14.61 -4.22 -20.09
CA ARG A 130 -14.58 -4.07 -18.63
C ARG A 130 -13.96 -5.30 -17.99
N PRO A 131 -12.81 -5.15 -17.31
CA PRO A 131 -12.22 -6.27 -16.60
C PRO A 131 -13.01 -6.59 -15.32
N ARG A 132 -12.98 -7.86 -14.95
CA ARG A 132 -13.41 -8.37 -13.65
C ARG A 132 -12.19 -8.52 -12.74
N TYR A 133 -12.34 -8.15 -11.48
CA TYR A 133 -11.27 -8.31 -10.49
C TYR A 133 -11.49 -9.52 -9.59
N VAL A 134 -10.44 -10.36 -9.47
CA VAL A 134 -10.32 -11.37 -8.43
C VAL A 134 -9.74 -10.72 -7.19
N THR A 135 -10.55 -10.58 -6.15
CA THR A 135 -10.22 -9.86 -4.92
C THR A 135 -10.51 -10.74 -3.70
N PRO A 136 -9.86 -10.48 -2.55
CA PRO A 136 -10.23 -11.10 -1.28
C PRO A 136 -11.70 -10.85 -0.89
N ALA A 137 -12.26 -11.73 -0.07
CA ALA A 137 -13.63 -11.61 0.43
C ALA A 137 -13.85 -10.32 1.23
N ALA A 138 -12.83 -9.88 1.96
CA ALA A 138 -12.84 -8.61 2.71
C ALA A 138 -13.11 -7.37 1.82
N LEU A 139 -12.87 -7.45 0.49
CA LEU A 139 -13.19 -6.40 -0.48
C LEU A 139 -14.58 -6.56 -1.12
N GLU A 140 -15.38 -7.57 -0.77
CA GLU A 140 -16.73 -7.67 -1.35
C GLU A 140 -17.67 -6.56 -0.89
N ASN A 141 -17.46 -5.99 0.30
CA ASN A 141 -18.20 -4.82 0.76
C ASN A 141 -17.85 -3.55 -0.06
N LEU A 142 -16.60 -3.43 -0.52
CA LEU A 142 -16.19 -2.39 -1.47
C LEU A 142 -16.99 -2.50 -2.78
N LYS A 143 -17.16 -3.73 -3.28
CA LYS A 143 -18.00 -4.00 -4.48
C LYS A 143 -19.46 -3.58 -4.27
N ARG A 144 -20.00 -3.70 -3.04
CA ARG A 144 -21.37 -3.29 -2.70
C ARG A 144 -21.50 -1.77 -2.60
N SER A 145 -20.54 -1.06 -1.98
CA SER A 145 -20.54 0.41 -1.90
C SER A 145 -20.37 1.10 -3.27
N TRP A 146 -19.67 0.46 -4.22
CA TRP A 146 -19.59 0.94 -5.61
C TRP A 146 -20.95 0.99 -6.33
N THR A 147 -21.98 0.29 -5.83
CA THR A 147 -23.29 0.23 -6.49
C THR A 147 -24.25 1.38 -6.12
N GLY A 148 -24.01 2.10 -5.01
CA GLY A 148 -25.02 2.99 -4.41
C GLY A 148 -24.90 4.49 -4.72
N GLN A 149 -23.68 5.05 -4.81
CA GLN A 149 -23.52 6.52 -4.82
C GLN A 149 -22.41 7.06 -5.75
N GLN A 150 -21.56 6.20 -6.33
CA GLN A 150 -20.43 6.59 -7.21
C GLN A 150 -20.67 6.35 -8.71
N ARG A 151 -21.89 6.04 -9.14
CA ARG A 151 -22.23 5.82 -10.57
C ARG A 151 -21.97 7.02 -11.49
N ALA A 152 -21.71 8.22 -10.96
CA ALA A 152 -21.40 9.40 -11.75
C ALA A 152 -19.91 9.48 -12.17
N HIS A 153 -19.00 8.75 -11.52
CA HIS A 153 -17.60 8.65 -11.92
C HIS A 153 -17.34 7.33 -12.65
N GLU A 154 -17.67 7.38 -13.93
CA GLU A 154 -16.97 6.71 -15.03
C GLU A 154 -17.10 5.19 -15.21
N ILE A 155 -17.80 4.89 -16.29
CA ILE A 155 -17.49 3.83 -17.24
C ILE A 155 -16.02 4.00 -17.71
N THR A 156 -15.03 3.70 -16.87
CA THR A 156 -13.64 3.66 -17.34
C THR A 156 -13.50 2.44 -18.24
N LEU A 157 -13.56 2.68 -19.56
CA LEU A 157 -13.26 1.65 -20.56
C LEU A 157 -11.75 1.54 -20.67
N PHE A 158 -11.24 0.32 -20.58
CA PHE A 158 -9.84 0.03 -20.83
C PHE A 158 -9.73 -0.69 -22.17
N SER A 159 -8.58 -0.56 -22.84
CA SER A 159 -8.30 -1.41 -23.99
C SER A 159 -8.38 -2.88 -23.57
N HIS A 160 -9.17 -3.68 -24.28
CA HIS A 160 -9.33 -5.10 -24.00
C HIS A 160 -7.97 -5.80 -23.90
N GLY A 161 -7.82 -6.65 -22.88
CA GLY A 161 -6.57 -7.35 -22.58
C GLY A 161 -5.50 -6.52 -21.86
N ALA A 162 -5.71 -5.22 -21.64
CA ALA A 162 -4.77 -4.43 -20.84
C ALA A 162 -4.80 -4.87 -19.37
N LEU A 163 -3.63 -5.05 -18.75
CA LEU A 163 -3.53 -5.44 -17.33
C LEU A 163 -3.14 -4.27 -16.42
N THR A 164 -2.23 -3.41 -16.89
CA THR A 164 -1.66 -2.32 -16.07
C THR A 164 -2.69 -1.27 -15.67
N ALA A 165 -3.38 -0.65 -16.64
CA ALA A 165 -4.31 0.44 -16.35
C ALA A 165 -5.50 0.01 -15.46
N PRO A 166 -6.12 -1.16 -15.68
CA PRO A 166 -7.11 -1.68 -14.73
C PRO A 166 -6.56 -1.93 -13.33
N ALA A 167 -5.36 -2.49 -13.21
CA ALA A 167 -4.74 -2.74 -11.90
C ALA A 167 -4.39 -1.43 -11.17
N GLU A 168 -3.89 -0.41 -11.88
CA GLU A 168 -3.67 0.93 -11.32
C GLU A 168 -4.98 1.52 -10.80
N ARG A 169 -6.07 1.40 -11.57
CA ARG A 169 -7.39 1.86 -11.15
C ARG A 169 -7.90 1.13 -9.91
N LEU A 170 -7.76 -0.21 -9.86
CA LEU A 170 -8.14 -1.00 -8.70
C LEU A 170 -7.43 -0.54 -7.42
N VAL A 171 -6.11 -0.31 -7.49
CA VAL A 171 -5.33 0.21 -6.35
C VAL A 171 -5.85 1.58 -5.93
N GLN A 172 -6.14 2.46 -6.89
CA GLN A 172 -6.72 3.76 -6.62
C GLN A 172 -8.08 3.66 -5.92
N ASP A 173 -9.00 2.83 -6.41
CA ASP A 173 -10.33 2.70 -5.82
C ASP A 173 -10.28 2.14 -4.39
N ILE A 174 -9.35 1.20 -4.13
CA ILE A 174 -9.10 0.68 -2.76
C ILE A 174 -8.60 1.81 -1.86
N ILE A 175 -7.62 2.61 -2.30
CA ILE A 175 -7.11 3.74 -1.53
C ILE A 175 -8.21 4.75 -1.26
N GLU A 176 -8.98 5.14 -2.28
CA GLU A 176 -10.09 6.08 -2.15
C GLU A 176 -11.08 5.60 -1.10
N TRP A 177 -11.51 4.34 -1.17
CA TRP A 177 -12.40 3.77 -0.16
C TRP A 177 -11.80 3.77 1.25
N LYS A 178 -10.55 3.33 1.39
CA LYS A 178 -9.88 3.20 2.69
C LYS A 178 -9.48 4.55 3.30
N THR A 179 -9.45 5.60 2.49
CA THR A 179 -9.14 6.97 2.91
C THR A 179 -10.38 7.88 2.90
N GLN A 180 -11.59 7.35 2.71
CA GLN A 180 -12.82 8.13 2.88
C GLN A 180 -12.95 8.57 4.34
N SER A 181 -12.88 9.89 4.57
CA SER A 181 -13.02 10.60 5.86
C SER A 181 -11.77 10.76 6.74
N PRO A 182 -10.67 11.40 6.28
CA PRO A 182 -9.83 12.11 7.24
C PRO A 182 -10.65 13.28 7.79
N LYS A 183 -10.67 13.46 9.11
CA LYS A 183 -11.11 14.74 9.68
C LYS A 183 -10.00 15.75 9.38
N ALA A 184 -10.06 16.38 8.21
CA ALA A 184 -9.18 17.51 7.90
C ALA A 184 -9.48 18.62 8.91
N GLN A 185 -8.50 18.97 9.73
CA GLN A 185 -8.61 20.03 10.74
C GLN A 185 -7.70 21.17 10.32
N PHE A 186 -8.28 22.33 10.07
CA PHE A 186 -7.50 23.52 9.74
C PHE A 186 -6.88 24.05 11.02
N PHE A 187 -5.55 24.01 11.09
CA PHE A 187 -4.77 24.65 12.13
C PHE A 187 -4.03 25.83 11.55
N PHE A 188 -4.07 26.97 12.22
CA PHE A 188 -3.14 28.05 11.94
C PHE A 188 -1.93 27.81 12.84
N GLY A 189 -0.79 27.47 12.25
CA GLY A 189 0.47 27.33 12.98
C GLY A 189 0.85 28.64 13.67
N ALA A 190 1.67 28.55 14.72
CA ALA A 190 2.19 29.72 15.43
C ALA A 190 3.28 30.49 14.65
N ALA A 191 3.69 30.00 13.48
CA ALA A 191 4.61 30.68 12.57
C ALA A 191 3.84 31.61 11.63
N ASP A 192 4.52 32.64 11.10
CA ASP A 192 3.97 33.70 10.24
C ASP A 192 3.31 33.22 8.91
N GLU A 193 3.21 31.91 8.67
CA GLU A 193 2.51 31.33 7.53
C GLU A 193 1.44 30.30 7.95
N PRO A 194 0.21 30.39 7.43
CA PRO A 194 -0.83 29.39 7.65
C PRO A 194 -0.48 28.07 6.93
N GLU A 195 -0.33 26.99 7.68
CA GLU A 195 -0.18 25.63 7.14
C GLU A 195 -1.50 24.86 7.19
N ILE A 196 -1.73 23.93 6.25
CA ILE A 196 -2.87 23.01 6.32
C ILE A 196 -2.38 21.68 6.86
N ILE A 197 -2.87 21.31 8.04
CA ILE A 197 -2.54 20.05 8.71
C ILE A 197 -3.72 19.07 8.54
N VAL A 198 -3.44 17.84 8.13
CA VAL A 198 -4.42 16.76 8.14
C VAL A 198 -4.11 15.87 9.32
N ARG A 199 -4.98 15.86 10.33
CA ARG A 199 -4.83 15.03 11.52
C ARG A 199 -5.45 13.66 11.29
N VAL A 200 -4.68 12.62 11.57
CA VAL A 200 -5.06 11.23 11.39
C VAL A 200 -4.87 10.49 12.70
N ASP A 201 -5.96 10.22 13.42
CA ASP A 201 -5.91 9.68 14.80
C ASP A 201 -6.19 8.16 14.88
N GLU A 202 -6.30 7.48 13.74
CA GLU A 202 -6.55 6.04 13.66
C GLU A 202 -5.44 5.34 12.87
N LEU A 203 -4.89 4.25 13.42
CA LEU A 203 -3.84 3.46 12.77
C LEU A 203 -4.26 3.01 11.37
N ARG A 204 -5.53 2.63 11.18
CA ARG A 204 -6.08 2.27 9.87
C ARG A 204 -5.85 3.38 8.84
N GLN A 205 -6.22 4.62 9.18
CA GLN A 205 -6.07 5.73 8.26
C GLN A 205 -4.58 6.01 7.99
N VAL A 206 -3.73 5.96 9.02
CA VAL A 206 -2.28 6.14 8.90
C VAL A 206 -1.69 5.17 7.88
N VAL A 207 -1.94 3.87 8.03
CA VAL A 207 -1.35 2.85 7.13
C VAL A 207 -1.82 3.03 5.69
N TRP A 208 -3.09 3.42 5.47
CA TRP A 208 -3.59 3.68 4.12
C TRP A 208 -3.06 4.97 3.50
N PHE A 209 -2.86 6.03 4.28
CA PHE A 209 -2.20 7.25 3.80
C PHE A 209 -0.73 6.99 3.45
N GLN A 210 0.01 6.24 4.26
CA GLN A 210 1.38 5.86 3.92
C GLN A 210 1.44 5.04 2.62
N PHE A 211 0.54 4.07 2.46
CA PHE A 211 0.45 3.30 1.23
C PHE A 211 0.15 4.20 0.02
N ALA A 212 -0.80 5.14 0.15
CA ALA A 212 -1.10 6.11 -0.91
C ALA A 212 0.11 6.99 -1.28
N LEU A 213 0.87 7.46 -0.30
CA LEU A 213 2.12 8.21 -0.53
C LEU A 213 3.17 7.35 -1.27
N ALA A 214 3.29 6.08 -0.91
CA ALA A 214 4.20 5.13 -1.57
C ALA A 214 3.79 4.84 -3.03
N VAL A 215 2.50 4.69 -3.31
CA VAL A 215 1.97 4.54 -4.67
C VAL A 215 2.26 5.78 -5.52
N ARG A 216 2.12 6.98 -4.94
CA ARG A 216 2.42 8.26 -5.61
C ARG A 216 3.91 8.57 -5.70
N GLY A 217 4.79 7.76 -5.10
CA GLY A 217 6.22 7.99 -5.15
C GLY A 217 6.72 9.17 -4.32
N ARG A 218 5.99 9.59 -3.28
CA ARG A 218 6.34 10.73 -2.41
C ARG A 218 7.09 10.24 -1.17
N GLY A 219 8.42 10.40 -1.17
CA GLY A 219 9.30 9.91 -0.09
C GLY A 219 9.43 8.38 0.01
N LEU A 220 8.47 7.64 -0.53
CA LEU A 220 8.38 6.18 -0.55
C LEU A 220 8.17 5.67 -1.98
N ARG A 221 8.71 4.50 -2.31
CA ARG A 221 8.51 3.82 -3.61
C ARG A 221 8.51 2.31 -3.49
N PHE A 222 8.00 1.62 -4.50
CA PHE A 222 8.11 0.18 -4.68
C PHE A 222 9.33 -0.17 -5.54
N CYS A 223 10.10 -1.18 -5.12
CA CYS A 223 11.28 -1.63 -5.84
C CYS A 223 10.91 -2.28 -7.17
N ALA A 224 11.47 -1.79 -8.27
CA ALA A 224 11.22 -2.34 -9.62
C ALA A 224 11.70 -3.78 -9.81
N HIS A 225 12.55 -4.30 -8.90
CA HIS A 225 13.03 -5.68 -8.95
C HIS A 225 12.26 -6.62 -8.02
N CYS A 226 12.25 -6.34 -6.71
CA CYS A 226 11.68 -7.23 -5.72
C CYS A 226 10.26 -6.84 -5.28
N GLY A 227 9.73 -5.71 -5.75
CA GLY A 227 8.40 -5.22 -5.39
C GLY A 227 8.31 -4.59 -4.00
N ARG A 228 9.29 -4.79 -3.10
CA ARG A 228 9.20 -4.26 -1.73
C ARG A 228 9.18 -2.73 -1.69
N PRO A 229 8.37 -2.11 -0.82
CA PRO A 229 8.43 -0.68 -0.59
C PRO A 229 9.74 -0.28 0.12
N PHE A 230 10.21 0.93 -0.14
CA PHE A 230 11.41 1.50 0.47
C PHE A 230 11.34 3.04 0.53
N VAL A 231 12.01 3.61 1.52
CA VAL A 231 12.19 5.06 1.66
C VAL A 231 13.24 5.54 0.67
N MET A 232 12.93 6.60 -0.08
CA MET A 232 13.86 7.20 -1.03
C MET A 232 14.87 8.09 -0.31
N ASN A 233 16.16 7.87 -0.57
CA ASN A 233 17.23 8.70 -0.01
C ASN A 233 17.59 9.82 -1.00
N VAL A 234 16.92 10.97 -0.89
CA VAL A 234 17.21 12.29 -1.53
C VAL A 234 17.17 12.33 -3.08
N ARG A 235 17.55 11.26 -3.79
CA ARG A 235 17.53 11.16 -5.25
C ARG A 235 16.16 10.70 -5.75
N SER A 236 15.50 11.55 -6.52
CA SER A 236 14.16 11.31 -7.07
C SER A 236 14.10 10.22 -8.14
N ASP A 237 15.23 9.74 -8.65
CA ASP A 237 15.34 8.74 -9.71
C ASP A 237 15.58 7.31 -9.20
N GLN A 238 15.73 7.10 -7.89
CA GLN A 238 15.94 5.77 -7.32
C GLN A 238 14.71 4.87 -7.58
N THR A 239 14.94 3.71 -8.18
CA THR A 239 13.89 2.70 -8.52
C THR A 239 14.10 1.36 -7.82
N LEU A 240 15.23 1.16 -7.13
CA LEU A 240 15.60 -0.10 -6.47
C LEU A 240 15.94 0.15 -5.00
N CYS A 241 15.53 -0.78 -4.15
CA CYS A 241 15.62 -0.61 -2.69
C CYS A 241 17.03 -0.85 -2.11
N SER A 242 17.93 -1.54 -2.84
CA SER A 242 19.25 -1.91 -2.31
C SER A 242 20.26 -2.16 -3.42
N LYS A 243 21.56 -2.08 -3.08
CA LYS A 243 22.66 -2.45 -3.98
C LYS A 243 22.53 -3.90 -4.49
N ASN A 244 22.07 -4.82 -3.64
CA ASN A 244 21.84 -6.20 -4.04
C ASN A 244 20.76 -6.30 -5.12
N CYS A 245 19.63 -5.59 -4.95
CA CYS A 245 18.60 -5.52 -5.99
C CYS A 245 19.12 -4.87 -7.28
N THR A 246 20.04 -3.91 -7.21
CA THR A 246 20.71 -3.35 -8.41
C THR A 246 21.52 -4.39 -9.17
N VAL A 247 22.30 -5.21 -8.46
CA VAL A 247 23.10 -6.28 -9.07
C VAL A 247 22.19 -7.34 -9.69
N LEU A 248 21.19 -7.80 -8.95
CA LEU A 248 20.26 -8.83 -9.41
C LEU A 248 19.42 -8.36 -10.60
N ASP A 249 18.85 -7.15 -10.54
CA ASP A 249 18.08 -6.57 -11.65
C ASP A 249 18.92 -6.50 -12.94
N THR A 250 20.17 -6.03 -12.83
CA THR A 250 21.10 -6.00 -13.97
C THR A 250 21.38 -7.40 -14.52
N TYR A 251 21.64 -8.37 -13.64
CA TYR A 251 21.87 -9.77 -14.02
C TYR A 251 20.67 -10.38 -14.75
N HIS A 252 19.46 -10.21 -14.21
CA HIS A 252 18.23 -10.77 -14.80
C HIS A 252 17.90 -10.13 -16.15
N ARG A 253 18.06 -8.81 -16.30
CA ARG A 253 17.89 -8.12 -17.58
C ARG A 253 18.88 -8.60 -18.62
N LYS A 254 20.16 -8.76 -18.25
CA LYS A 254 21.18 -9.35 -19.11
C LYS A 254 20.79 -10.77 -19.56
N LYS A 255 20.40 -11.63 -18.63
CA LYS A 255 20.00 -13.01 -18.93
C LYS A 255 18.76 -13.08 -19.84
N LYS A 256 17.77 -12.21 -19.60
CA LYS A 256 16.58 -12.10 -20.47
C LYS A 256 16.94 -11.59 -21.86
N ALA A 257 17.81 -10.59 -21.98
CA ALA A 257 18.31 -10.10 -23.27
C ALA A 257 19.00 -11.19 -24.08
N GLN A 258 19.87 -11.97 -23.44
CA GLN A 258 20.59 -13.08 -24.08
C GLN A 258 19.63 -14.17 -24.58
N ARG A 259 18.62 -14.53 -23.79
CA ARG A 259 17.56 -15.48 -24.23
C ARG A 259 16.79 -14.95 -25.43
N MET A 260 16.25 -13.74 -25.34
CA MET A 260 15.52 -13.12 -26.45
C MET A 260 16.36 -13.01 -27.72
N ARG A 261 17.68 -12.77 -27.59
CA ARG A 261 18.60 -12.76 -28.73
C ARG A 261 18.76 -14.15 -29.35
N ALA A 262 18.86 -15.20 -28.53
CA ALA A 262 18.88 -16.58 -29.00
C ALA A 262 17.57 -16.94 -29.73
N ASP A 263 16.44 -16.39 -29.28
CA ASP A 263 15.13 -16.52 -29.93
C ASP A 263 14.97 -15.66 -31.20
N GLY A 264 16.02 -14.97 -31.65
CA GLY A 264 16.03 -14.17 -32.88
C GLY A 264 15.42 -12.77 -32.76
N VAL A 265 15.03 -12.33 -31.56
CA VAL A 265 14.41 -11.02 -31.35
C VAL A 265 15.40 -9.88 -31.64
N SER A 266 14.89 -8.78 -32.22
CA SER A 266 15.74 -7.64 -32.59
C SER A 266 16.27 -6.89 -31.37
N VAL A 267 17.46 -6.26 -31.50
CA VAL A 267 18.06 -5.44 -30.41
C VAL A 267 17.11 -4.34 -29.94
N ARG A 268 16.33 -3.76 -30.85
CA ARG A 268 15.35 -2.71 -30.52
C ARG A 268 14.22 -3.24 -29.64
N GLU A 269 13.68 -4.40 -29.96
CA GLU A 269 12.61 -5.05 -29.18
C GLU A 269 13.13 -5.54 -27.82
N ILE A 270 14.33 -6.12 -27.79
CA ILE A 270 15.00 -6.47 -26.54
C ILE A 270 15.17 -5.23 -25.65
N ALA A 271 15.67 -4.12 -26.20
CA ALA A 271 15.86 -2.88 -25.46
C ALA A 271 14.54 -2.29 -24.93
N LYS A 272 13.42 -2.43 -25.66
CA LYS A 272 12.10 -2.07 -25.15
C LYS A 272 11.65 -2.98 -24.00
N ALA A 273 11.94 -4.28 -24.10
CA ALA A 273 11.46 -5.27 -23.14
C ALA A 273 12.27 -5.36 -21.84
N VAL A 274 13.58 -5.09 -21.88
CA VAL A 274 14.48 -5.23 -20.70
C VAL A 274 15.15 -3.93 -20.27
N GLY A 275 14.95 -2.84 -21.02
CA GLY A 275 15.54 -1.54 -20.74
C GLY A 275 15.07 -0.95 -19.42
N ALA A 276 15.90 -0.08 -18.82
CA ALA A 276 15.45 0.70 -17.68
C ALA A 276 14.45 1.77 -18.16
N LYS A 277 13.28 1.86 -17.50
CA LYS A 277 12.25 2.86 -17.81
C LYS A 277 12.74 4.31 -17.68
N THR A 278 13.77 4.54 -16.87
CA THR A 278 14.39 5.86 -16.66
C THR A 278 15.37 6.28 -17.77
N ARG A 279 15.71 5.37 -18.70
CA ARG A 279 16.64 5.63 -19.80
C ARG A 279 15.91 5.75 -21.13
N SER A 280 16.48 6.53 -22.04
CA SER A 280 16.01 6.58 -23.42
C SER A 280 16.17 5.22 -24.12
N LEU A 281 15.37 4.97 -25.16
CA LEU A 281 15.50 3.76 -25.97
C LEU A 281 16.92 3.64 -26.57
N LYS A 282 17.53 4.75 -26.96
CA LYS A 282 18.90 4.79 -27.52
C LYS A 282 19.93 4.27 -26.50
N GLU A 283 19.85 4.73 -25.26
CA GLU A 283 20.74 4.28 -24.18
C GLU A 283 20.50 2.81 -23.82
N ASN A 284 19.23 2.39 -23.77
CA ASN A 284 18.89 1.00 -23.53
C ASN A 284 19.41 0.08 -24.65
N MET A 285 19.32 0.50 -25.92
CA MET A 285 19.90 -0.25 -27.03
C MET A 285 21.43 -0.36 -26.93
N ALA A 286 22.12 0.73 -26.57
CA ALA A 286 23.58 0.70 -26.37
C ALA A 286 23.99 -0.24 -25.23
N GLN A 287 23.21 -0.26 -24.15
CA GLN A 287 23.43 -1.17 -23.03
C GLN A 287 23.18 -2.63 -23.39
N VAL A 288 22.10 -2.92 -24.13
CA VAL A 288 21.74 -4.27 -24.57
C VAL A 288 22.79 -4.83 -25.53
N LYS A 289 23.33 -4.02 -26.46
CA LYS A 289 24.44 -4.45 -27.31
C LYS A 289 25.61 -5.00 -26.50
N LYS A 290 26.05 -4.27 -25.47
CA LYS A 290 27.10 -4.73 -24.52
C LYS A 290 26.78 -6.03 -23.75
N TRP A 291 25.52 -6.47 -23.73
CA TRP A 291 25.09 -7.70 -23.04
C TRP A 291 25.06 -8.93 -23.94
N ILE A 292 24.87 -8.72 -25.24
CA ILE A 292 24.61 -9.77 -26.24
C ILE A 292 25.74 -9.91 -27.28
N ASP A 293 26.55 -8.87 -27.45
CA ASP A 293 27.85 -8.91 -28.13
C ASP A 293 28.88 -9.62 -27.22
#